data_AF-A0A3B9SSJ7-F1
#
_entry.id   AF-A0A3B9SSJ7-F1
#
_cell.length_a   1.000
_cell.length_b   1.000
_cell.length_c   1.000
_cell.angle_alpha   90.00
_cell.angle_beta   90.00
_cell.angle_gamma   90.00
#
_symmetry.space_group_name_H-M   'P 1'
#
loop_
_entity.id
_entity.type
_entity.pdbx_description
1 polymer ?
#
loop_
_entity_poly.entity_id
_entity_poly.type
_entity_poly.pdbx_seq_one_letter_code
_entity_poly.pdbx_strand_id
1 'polypeptide(L)'
;MNSSIKKFSGLKFILFFVFLHFSFIFLTFIFLRYRIISPAPLFVYGMLLFFGGFWLTRKKNRAVVFALYYGVFSQLPAIFLSLMILIGILTGASYSLTVFETFDFLLQVWHTTLASLFPFLPPLRWLGTPLYYWFTVFFSFIYPFIIVLGAVSGQFSKELNAINH
;
A
#
# COMPACT_ATOMS: atom_id res chain seq x y z
N MET A 1 19.71 17.66 20.11
CA MET A 1 18.32 17.70 19.55
C MET A 1 17.60 16.40 19.94
N ASN A 2 16.60 16.51 20.82
CA ASN A 2 16.10 15.43 21.68
C ASN A 2 15.44 14.26 20.89
N SER A 3 15.77 13.01 21.21
CA SER A 3 15.32 11.80 20.48
C SER A 3 13.78 11.65 20.47
N SER A 4 13.11 12.19 21.49
CA SER A 4 11.65 12.25 21.63
C SER A 4 10.97 13.04 20.49
N ILE A 5 11.55 14.16 20.04
CA ILE A 5 10.96 15.03 18.99
C ILE A 5 11.03 14.35 17.62
N LYS A 6 12.11 13.60 17.33
CA LYS A 6 12.23 12.84 16.07
C LYS A 6 11.20 11.71 16.00
N LYS A 7 10.95 11.00 17.10
CA LYS A 7 9.93 9.93 17.19
C LYS A 7 8.52 10.45 16.94
N PHE A 8 8.17 11.61 17.52
CA PHE A 8 6.84 12.22 17.36
C PHE A 8 6.51 12.59 15.91
N SER A 9 7.51 12.93 15.08
CA SER A 9 7.29 13.22 13.66
C SER A 9 7.10 11.97 12.79
N GLY A 10 7.72 10.85 13.17
CA GLY A 10 7.63 9.59 12.42
C GLY A 10 6.26 8.94 12.57
N LEU A 11 5.73 8.91 13.80
CA LEU A 11 4.39 8.39 14.06
C LEU A 11 3.32 9.17 13.30
N LYS A 12 3.42 10.51 13.26
CA LYS A 12 2.50 11.34 12.47
C LYS A 12 2.49 10.98 10.98
N PHE A 13 3.65 10.61 10.43
CA PHE A 13 3.78 10.25 9.02
C PHE A 13 3.15 8.87 8.74
N ILE A 14 3.38 7.90 9.62
CA ILE A 14 2.73 6.58 9.55
C ILE A 14 1.21 6.75 9.66
N LEU A 15 0.73 7.47 10.67
CA LEU A 15 -0.70 7.74 10.87
C LEU A 15 -1.30 8.43 9.65
N PHE A 16 -0.61 9.41 9.05
CA PHE A 16 -1.07 10.06 7.82
C PHE A 16 -1.33 9.05 6.70
N PHE A 17 -0.41 8.12 6.44
CA PHE A 17 -0.61 7.11 5.40
C PHE A 17 -1.70 6.11 5.75
N VAL A 18 -1.84 5.74 7.02
CA VAL A 18 -2.95 4.89 7.50
C VAL A 18 -4.29 5.59 7.27
N PHE A 19 -4.42 6.86 7.66
CA PHE A 19 -5.63 7.65 7.41
C PHE A 19 -5.92 7.83 5.93
N LEU A 20 -4.88 8.08 5.12
CA LEU A 20 -5.00 8.14 3.67
C LEU A 20 -5.59 6.83 3.14
N HIS A 21 -5.05 5.69 3.57
CA HIS A 21 -5.51 4.38 3.15
C HIS A 21 -6.99 4.15 3.52
N PHE A 22 -7.37 4.39 4.78
CA PHE A 22 -8.77 4.30 5.21
C PHE A 22 -9.69 5.24 4.42
N SER A 23 -9.25 6.46 4.13
CA SER A 23 -10.03 7.42 3.34
C SER A 23 -10.36 6.86 1.95
N PHE A 24 -9.40 6.20 1.32
CA PHE A 24 -9.59 5.57 0.01
C PHE A 24 -10.44 4.29 0.08
N ILE A 25 -10.40 3.54 1.19
CA ILE A 25 -11.35 2.45 1.44
C ILE A 25 -12.79 3.00 1.46
N PHE A 26 -13.05 4.05 2.26
CA PHE A 26 -14.36 4.70 2.32
C PHE A 26 -14.81 5.27 0.98
N LEU A 27 -13.90 5.94 0.26
CA LEU A 27 -14.18 6.46 -1.09
C LEU A 27 -14.58 5.33 -2.05
N THR A 28 -13.90 4.18 -1.96
CA THR A 28 -14.21 3.05 -2.84
C THR A 28 -15.58 2.45 -2.53
N PHE A 29 -15.99 2.37 -1.25
CA PHE A 29 -17.36 1.96 -0.89
C PHE A 29 -18.42 2.88 -1.53
N ILE A 30 -18.17 4.19 -1.55
CA ILE A 30 -19.06 5.14 -2.24
C ILE A 30 -19.13 4.82 -3.73
N PHE A 31 -18.00 4.60 -4.39
CA PHE A 31 -17.95 4.31 -5.83
C PHE A 31 -18.65 3.00 -6.17
N LEU A 32 -18.41 1.94 -5.39
CA LEU A 32 -19.09 0.66 -5.54
C LEU A 32 -20.60 0.77 -5.32
N ARG A 33 -21.05 1.57 -4.33
CA ARG A 33 -22.48 1.82 -4.09
C ARG A 33 -23.16 2.44 -5.31
N TYR A 34 -22.48 3.33 -6.03
CA TYR A 34 -22.98 3.95 -7.26
C TYR A 34 -22.59 3.21 -8.54
N ARG A 35 -22.01 2.00 -8.45
CA ARG A 35 -21.51 1.19 -9.58
C ARG A 35 -20.55 1.94 -10.51
N ILE A 36 -19.79 2.88 -9.95
CA ILE A 36 -18.79 3.65 -10.69
C ILE A 36 -17.52 2.81 -10.76
N ILE A 37 -17.23 2.25 -11.93
CA ILE A 37 -15.97 1.53 -12.19
C ILE A 37 -14.99 2.52 -12.81
N SER A 38 -14.01 2.96 -12.01
CA SER A 38 -12.96 3.85 -12.48
C SER A 38 -11.63 3.52 -11.80
N PRO A 39 -10.53 3.39 -12.55
CA PRO A 39 -9.20 3.22 -11.97
C PRO A 39 -8.62 4.54 -11.42
N ALA A 40 -9.28 5.69 -11.65
CA ALA A 40 -8.78 6.99 -11.25
C ALA A 40 -8.45 7.08 -9.73
N PRO A 41 -9.30 6.61 -8.79
CA PRO A 41 -8.97 6.63 -7.37
C PRO A 41 -7.70 5.84 -7.05
N LEU A 42 -7.48 4.70 -7.72
CA LEU A 42 -6.26 3.92 -7.53
C LEU A 42 -5.02 4.71 -7.98
N PHE A 43 -5.07 5.35 -9.14
CA PHE A 43 -3.97 6.19 -9.62
C PHE A 43 -3.71 7.39 -8.69
N VAL A 44 -4.77 8.07 -8.24
CA VAL A 44 -4.64 9.18 -7.28
C VAL A 44 -4.03 8.68 -5.97
N TYR A 45 -4.45 7.52 -5.46
CA TYR A 45 -3.88 6.92 -4.27
C TYR A 45 -2.38 6.66 -4.45
N GLY A 46 -1.99 6.00 -5.54
CA GLY A 46 -0.58 5.74 -5.87
C GLY A 46 0.25 7.03 -6.00
N MET A 47 -0.30 8.07 -6.64
CA MET A 47 0.35 9.38 -6.73
C MET A 47 0.56 10.02 -5.36
N LEU A 48 -0.43 9.95 -4.46
CA LEU A 48 -0.31 10.49 -3.10
C LEU A 48 0.74 9.74 -2.27
N LEU A 49 0.83 8.41 -2.43
CA LEU A 49 1.91 7.61 -1.83
C LEU A 49 3.29 8.06 -2.34
N PHE A 50 3.44 8.19 -3.66
CA PHE A 50 4.67 8.66 -4.30
C PHE A 50 5.05 10.07 -3.82
N PHE A 51 4.10 11.02 -3.83
CA PHE A 51 4.34 12.38 -3.36
C PHE A 51 4.67 12.44 -1.87
N GLY A 52 4.07 11.56 -1.05
CA GLY A 52 4.43 11.41 0.35
C GLY A 52 5.91 11.05 0.52
N GLY A 53 6.39 10.06 -0.22
CA GLY A 53 7.80 9.69 -0.26
C GLY A 53 8.71 10.82 -0.73
N PHE A 54 8.34 11.45 -1.85
CA PHE A 54 9.09 12.57 -2.44
C PHE A 54 9.25 13.74 -1.48
N TRP A 55 8.17 14.12 -0.80
CA TRP A 55 8.18 15.20 0.18
C TRP A 55 9.06 14.89 1.39
N LEU A 56 9.09 13.62 1.81
CA LEU A 56 9.87 13.16 2.96
C LEU A 56 11.38 13.39 2.76
N THR A 57 11.91 13.10 1.57
CA THR A 57 13.34 13.27 1.28
C THR A 57 13.64 14.70 0.84
N ARG A 58 12.86 15.27 -0.09
CA ARG A 58 13.13 16.61 -0.64
C ARG A 58 12.95 17.73 0.37
N LYS A 59 11.86 17.73 1.16
CA LYS A 59 11.49 18.85 2.05
C LYS A 59 11.83 18.56 3.51
N LYS A 60 11.65 17.32 3.99
CA LYS A 60 11.95 16.94 5.39
C LYS A 60 13.37 16.43 5.59
N ASN A 61 14.17 16.32 4.52
CA ASN A 61 15.57 15.87 4.54
C ASN A 61 15.79 14.55 5.30
N ARG A 62 14.84 13.62 5.17
CA ARG A 62 14.97 12.27 5.75
C ARG A 62 15.67 11.36 4.76
N ALA A 63 16.37 10.35 5.29
CA ALA A 63 16.92 9.28 4.47
C ALA A 63 15.82 8.43 3.84
N VAL A 64 16.06 7.90 2.64
CA VAL A 64 15.14 7.02 1.89
C VAL A 64 14.68 5.82 2.71
N VAL A 65 15.53 5.27 3.57
CA VAL A 65 15.18 4.13 4.45
C VAL A 65 13.93 4.41 5.31
N PHE A 66 13.70 5.67 5.72
CA PHE A 66 12.49 6.04 6.46
C PHE A 66 11.22 5.93 5.62
N ALA A 67 11.30 6.15 4.31
CA ALA A 67 10.17 5.98 3.41
C ALA A 67 9.73 4.51 3.35
N LEU A 68 10.69 3.58 3.32
CA LEU A 68 10.41 2.14 3.40
C LEU A 68 9.74 1.79 4.72
N TYR A 69 10.27 2.26 5.86
CA TYR A 69 9.65 2.01 7.16
C TYR A 69 8.22 2.54 7.20
N TYR A 70 7.99 3.78 6.79
CA TYR A 70 6.64 4.35 6.81
C TYR A 70 5.68 3.62 5.87
N GLY A 71 6.15 3.20 4.70
CA GLY A 71 5.37 2.39 3.78
C GLY A 71 4.98 1.05 4.37
N VAL A 72 5.97 0.28 4.88
CA VAL A 72 5.73 -1.03 5.49
C VAL A 72 4.80 -0.92 6.70
N PHE A 73 5.05 0.02 7.61
CA PHE A 73 4.18 0.19 8.79
C PHE A 73 2.76 0.64 8.44
N SER A 74 2.60 1.45 7.39
CA SER A 74 1.27 1.86 6.93
C SER A 74 0.48 0.73 6.25
N GLN A 75 1.16 -0.28 5.73
CA GLN A 75 0.57 -1.43 5.03
C GLN A 75 0.69 -2.74 5.82
N LEU A 76 1.09 -2.66 7.09
CA LEU A 76 1.40 -3.81 7.92
C LEU A 76 0.22 -4.80 8.03
N PRO A 77 -1.05 -4.36 8.17
CA PRO A 77 -2.18 -5.28 8.14
C PRO A 77 -2.28 -6.07 6.83
N ALA A 78 -2.17 -5.40 5.67
CA ALA A 78 -2.19 -6.09 4.37
C ALA A 78 -1.03 -7.07 4.19
N ILE A 79 0.18 -6.65 4.55
CA ILE A 79 1.39 -7.50 4.44
C ILE A 79 1.21 -8.75 5.31
N PHE A 80 0.78 -8.58 6.56
CA PHE A 80 0.56 -9.70 7.48
C PHE A 80 -0.51 -10.66 6.96
N LEU A 81 -1.68 -10.15 6.57
CA LEU A 81 -2.77 -10.96 5.99
C LEU A 81 -2.32 -11.71 4.73
N SER A 82 -1.56 -11.04 3.86
CA SER A 82 -1.01 -11.64 2.63
C SER A 82 -0.04 -12.77 2.92
N LEU A 83 0.83 -12.62 3.92
CA LEU A 83 1.76 -13.68 4.34
C LEU A 83 1.01 -14.88 4.92
N MET A 84 -0.03 -14.67 5.74
CA MET A 84 -0.85 -15.76 6.27
C MET A 84 -1.55 -16.54 5.15
N ILE A 85 -2.12 -15.83 4.17
CA ILE A 85 -2.72 -16.45 2.99
C ILE A 85 -1.68 -17.24 2.18
N LEU A 86 -0.51 -16.64 1.93
CA LEU A 86 0.56 -17.29 1.15
C LEU A 86 1.08 -18.56 1.83
N ILE A 87 1.29 -18.52 3.14
CA ILE A 87 1.70 -19.68 3.93
C ILE A 87 0.63 -20.78 3.84
N GLY A 88 -0.65 -20.44 3.97
CA GLY A 88 -1.74 -21.41 3.84
C GLY A 88 -1.77 -22.08 2.46
N ILE A 89 -1.58 -21.31 1.39
CA ILE A 89 -1.53 -21.84 0.01
C ILE A 89 -0.33 -22.78 -0.16
N LEU A 90 0.88 -22.34 0.25
CA LEU A 90 2.12 -23.09 0.01
C LEU A 90 2.22 -24.37 0.83
N THR A 91 1.64 -24.40 2.02
CA THR A 91 1.69 -25.58 2.89
C THR A 91 0.59 -26.60 2.59
N GLY A 92 -0.35 -26.29 1.68
CA GLY A 92 -1.57 -27.09 1.47
C GLY A 92 -2.50 -27.10 2.68
N ALA A 93 -2.08 -26.50 3.81
CA ALA A 93 -2.89 -26.17 4.95
C ALA A 93 -3.62 -24.87 4.63
N SER A 94 -4.48 -24.87 3.61
CA SER A 94 -5.62 -23.97 3.58
C SER A 94 -6.39 -24.23 4.87
N TYR A 95 -5.94 -23.56 5.94
CA TYR A 95 -6.51 -23.54 7.27
C TYR A 95 -8.00 -23.47 7.11
N SER A 96 -8.75 -24.33 7.83
CA SER A 96 -10.22 -24.34 7.95
C SER A 96 -10.87 -23.29 7.07
N LEU A 97 -11.55 -23.66 5.98
CA LEU A 97 -12.05 -22.77 4.91
C LEU A 97 -12.49 -21.38 5.42
N THR A 98 -13.17 -21.35 6.57
CA THR A 98 -13.62 -20.16 7.31
C THR A 98 -12.52 -19.17 7.73
N VAL A 99 -11.36 -19.64 8.21
CA VAL A 99 -10.20 -18.82 8.59
C VAL A 99 -9.56 -18.20 7.34
N PHE A 100 -9.42 -18.99 6.27
CA PHE A 100 -8.90 -18.51 5.00
C PHE A 100 -9.83 -17.43 4.40
N GLU A 101 -11.14 -17.66 4.39
CA GLU A 101 -12.16 -16.70 3.95
C GLU A 101 -12.14 -15.41 4.78
N THR A 102 -11.89 -15.51 6.09
CA THR A 102 -11.81 -14.33 6.96
C THR A 102 -10.59 -13.48 6.63
N PHE A 103 -9.41 -14.08 6.49
CA PHE A 103 -8.20 -13.34 6.15
C PHE A 103 -8.26 -12.74 4.76
N ASP A 104 -8.85 -13.46 3.82
CA ASP A 104 -9.13 -12.97 2.48
C ASP A 104 -10.05 -11.74 2.51
N PHE A 105 -11.20 -11.85 3.17
CA PHE A 105 -12.14 -10.75 3.29
C PHE A 105 -11.46 -9.50 3.85
N LEU A 106 -10.69 -9.65 4.93
CA LEU A 106 -9.95 -8.54 5.53
C LEU A 106 -8.90 -7.96 4.57
N LEU A 107 -8.22 -8.80 3.79
CA LEU A 107 -7.24 -8.34 2.82
C LEU A 107 -7.91 -7.59 1.65
N GLN A 108 -9.06 -8.05 1.17
CA GLN A 108 -9.84 -7.37 0.15
C GLN A 108 -10.41 -6.04 0.65
N VAL A 109 -10.84 -5.97 1.91
CA VAL A 109 -11.26 -4.70 2.55
C VAL A 109 -10.07 -3.73 2.63
N TRP A 110 -8.88 -4.22 2.97
CA TRP A 110 -7.69 -3.37 2.98
C TRP A 110 -7.38 -2.85 1.56
N HIS A 111 -7.38 -3.73 0.57
CA HIS A 111 -7.08 -3.37 -0.82
C HIS A 111 -8.30 -3.02 -1.68
N THR A 112 -9.36 -2.49 -1.07
CA THR A 112 -10.59 -2.19 -1.83
C THR A 112 -10.34 -1.23 -2.98
N THR A 113 -9.32 -0.37 -2.89
CA THR A 113 -8.87 0.50 -4.00
C THR A 113 -8.51 -0.26 -5.29
N LEU A 114 -8.05 -1.51 -5.19
CA LEU A 114 -7.77 -2.38 -6.34
C LEU A 114 -9.03 -2.97 -6.97
N ALA A 115 -10.19 -2.90 -6.31
CA ALA A 115 -11.43 -3.49 -6.81
C ALA A 115 -11.84 -2.94 -8.18
N SER A 116 -11.45 -1.69 -8.49
CA SER A 116 -11.64 -1.08 -9.80
C SER A 116 -10.89 -1.81 -10.94
N LEU A 117 -9.83 -2.56 -10.63
CA LEU A 117 -9.06 -3.33 -11.60
C LEU A 117 -9.60 -4.74 -11.83
N PHE A 118 -10.35 -5.30 -10.88
CA PHE A 118 -10.81 -6.69 -10.93
C PHE A 118 -11.68 -7.02 -12.15
N PRO A 119 -12.57 -6.13 -12.64
CA PRO A 119 -13.32 -6.37 -13.87
C PRO A 119 -12.45 -6.54 -15.13
N PHE A 120 -11.21 -6.06 -15.09
CA PHE A 120 -10.26 -6.16 -16.21
C PHE A 120 -9.32 -7.36 -16.10
N LEU A 121 -9.34 -8.08 -14.97
CA LEU A 121 -8.54 -9.29 -14.80
C LEU A 121 -9.22 -10.47 -15.50
N PRO A 122 -8.46 -11.31 -16.23
CA PRO A 122 -9.02 -12.51 -16.82
C PRO A 122 -9.50 -13.46 -15.70
N PRO A 123 -10.57 -14.25 -15.91
CA PRO A 123 -11.12 -15.18 -14.93
C PRO A 123 -10.26 -16.45 -14.83
N LEU A 124 -8.96 -16.27 -14.58
CA LEU A 124 -7.99 -17.34 -14.44
C LEU A 124 -7.80 -17.71 -12.97
N ARG A 125 -7.40 -18.96 -12.75
CA ARG A 125 -6.97 -19.46 -11.44
C ARG A 125 -5.52 -19.90 -11.53
N TRP A 126 -4.75 -19.61 -10.49
CA TRP A 126 -3.39 -20.12 -10.33
C TRP A 126 -3.30 -20.81 -8.98
N LEU A 127 -2.84 -22.07 -8.99
CA LEU A 127 -2.83 -22.97 -7.83
C LEU A 127 -4.22 -23.11 -7.17
N GLY A 128 -5.29 -23.13 -7.97
CA GLY A 128 -6.67 -23.22 -7.49
C GLY A 128 -7.28 -21.89 -7.01
N THR A 129 -6.47 -20.85 -6.84
CA THR A 129 -6.90 -19.53 -6.32
C THR A 129 -7.13 -18.52 -7.47
N PRO A 130 -8.23 -17.74 -7.47
CA PRO A 130 -8.49 -16.73 -8.50
C PRO A 130 -7.38 -15.68 -8.63
N LEU A 131 -7.12 -15.19 -9.84
CA LEU A 131 -6.01 -14.28 -10.12
C LEU A 131 -6.08 -12.94 -9.34
N TYR A 132 -7.28 -12.44 -9.05
CA TYR A 132 -7.44 -11.21 -8.27
C TYR A 132 -6.87 -11.32 -6.85
N TYR A 133 -6.78 -12.52 -6.28
CA TYR A 133 -6.11 -12.75 -4.98
C TYR A 133 -4.61 -12.52 -5.10
N TRP A 134 -3.98 -13.15 -6.08
CA TRP A 134 -2.56 -13.02 -6.33
C TRP A 134 -2.19 -11.57 -6.58
N PHE A 135 -3.05 -10.86 -7.32
CA PHE A 135 -2.92 -9.43 -7.53
C PHE A 135 -2.99 -8.65 -6.21
N THR A 136 -3.98 -8.95 -5.36
CA THR A 136 -4.15 -8.29 -4.06
C THR A 136 -2.94 -8.53 -3.14
N VAL A 137 -2.47 -9.78 -3.03
CA VAL A 137 -1.28 -10.17 -2.28
C VAL A 137 -0.05 -9.42 -2.79
N PHE A 138 0.14 -9.36 -4.10
CA PHE A 138 1.27 -8.67 -4.72
C PHE A 138 1.27 -7.17 -4.39
N PHE A 139 0.09 -6.53 -4.45
CA PHE A 139 -0.03 -5.10 -4.16
C PHE A 139 0.19 -4.72 -2.69
N SER A 140 -0.02 -5.66 -1.75
CA SER A 140 0.40 -5.48 -0.34
C SER A 140 1.88 -5.13 -0.21
N PHE A 141 2.72 -5.66 -1.10
CA PHE A 141 4.14 -5.39 -1.11
C PHE A 141 4.51 -4.22 -2.03
N ILE A 142 3.75 -3.97 -3.10
CA ILE A 142 4.01 -2.84 -4.02
C ILE A 142 3.80 -1.48 -3.36
N TYR A 143 2.72 -1.28 -2.60
CA TYR A 143 2.39 0.04 -2.05
C TYR A 143 3.52 0.68 -1.22
N PRO A 144 4.21 -0.05 -0.33
CA PRO A 144 5.43 0.46 0.31
C PRO A 144 6.50 0.93 -0.69
N PHE A 145 6.73 0.19 -1.78
CA PHE A 145 7.73 0.55 -2.78
C PHE A 145 7.35 1.81 -3.57
N ILE A 146 6.07 2.10 -3.79
CA ILE A 146 5.64 3.36 -4.43
C ILE A 146 6.12 4.58 -3.61
N ILE A 147 6.04 4.50 -2.27
CA ILE A 147 6.55 5.55 -1.38
C ILE A 147 8.08 5.63 -1.48
N VAL A 148 8.77 4.49 -1.54
CA VAL A 148 10.23 4.45 -1.71
C VAL A 148 10.65 5.09 -3.03
N LEU A 149 9.98 4.78 -4.14
CA LEU A 149 10.25 5.40 -5.45
C LEU A 149 10.12 6.91 -5.37
N GLY A 150 9.05 7.40 -4.75
CA GLY A 150 8.88 8.83 -4.48
C GLY A 150 10.05 9.43 -3.71
N ALA A 151 10.46 8.76 -2.63
CA ALA A 151 11.58 9.18 -1.79
C ALA A 151 12.91 9.24 -2.55
N VAL A 152 13.20 8.23 -3.37
CA VAL A 152 14.38 8.21 -4.24
C VAL A 152 14.35 9.38 -5.22
N SER A 153 13.23 9.63 -5.90
CA SER A 153 13.08 10.79 -6.79
C SER A 153 13.25 12.13 -6.06
N GLY A 154 12.77 12.23 -4.82
CA GLY A 154 12.92 13.43 -4.00
C GLY A 154 14.36 13.68 -3.56
N GLN A 155 15.13 12.62 -3.31
CA GLN A 155 16.56 12.71 -3.02
C GLN A 155 17.33 13.17 -4.27
N PHE A 156 17.13 12.51 -5.41
CA PHE A 156 17.76 12.89 -6.68
C PHE A 156 17.45 14.35 -7.06
N SER A 157 16.20 14.78 -6.90
CA SER A 157 15.81 16.17 -7.16
C SER A 157 16.56 17.17 -6.27
N LYS A 158 16.90 16.79 -5.04
CA LYS A 158 17.66 17.65 -4.12
C LYS A 158 19.13 17.72 -4.52
N GLU A 159 19.73 16.58 -4.86
CA GLU A 159 21.12 16.49 -5.30
C GLU A 159 21.34 17.32 -6.58
N LEU A 160 20.43 17.23 -7.55
CA LEU A 160 20.49 18.02 -8.78
C LEU A 160 20.46 19.53 -8.51
N ASN A 161 19.60 19.99 -7.59
CA ASN A 161 19.53 21.41 -7.24
C ASN A 161 20.79 21.91 -6.52
N ALA A 162 21.49 21.04 -5.78
CA ALA A 162 22.73 21.40 -5.09
C ALA A 162 23.93 21.50 -6.04
N ILE A 163 23.87 20.88 -7.22
CA ILE A 163 24.90 20.99 -8.27
C ILE A 163 24.74 22.30 -9.06
N ASN A 164 23.50 22.78 -9.19
CA ASN A 164 23.15 23.94 -10.03
C ASN A 164 23.20 25.29 -9.27
N HIS A 165 23.60 25.31 -7.99
CA HIS A 165 23.70 26.48 -7.13
C HIS A 165 25.06 26.49 -6.42
#